data_AF-A0A2V8G4W3-F1
#
_entry.id   AF-A0A2V8G4W3-F1
#
_cell.length_a   1.000
_cell.length_b   1.000
_cell.length_c   1.000
_cell.angle_alpha   90.00
_cell.angle_beta   90.00
_cell.angle_gamma   90.00
#
_symmetry.space_group_name_H-M   'P 1'
#
loop_
_entity.id
_entity.type
_entity.pdbx_description
1 polymer ?
#
loop_
_entity_poly.entity_id
_entity_poly.type
_entity_poly.pdbx_seq_one_letter_code
_entity_poly.pdbx_strand_id
1 'polypeptide(L)'
;MANATARANQAQTKTPAAPGERDACALLTKQDAAAALAEAVTGPQSSSGRSSITPGTTASSCEYSGPGLHRINLNLMRLSPGTAAVYRTLCAQKGKEGLSGLGDVACWYSDKHEELQVLKGLTFFSIELRKSGDPTEAIKGAAKRVFDQLR
;
A
#
# COMPACT_ATOMS: atom_id res chain seq x y z
N MET A 1 11.52 16.65 -45.74
CA MET A 1 12.48 16.65 -44.62
C MET A 1 11.67 16.48 -43.34
N ALA A 2 11.72 15.31 -42.73
CA ALA A 2 10.99 14.99 -41.50
C ALA A 2 11.80 15.48 -40.30
N ASN A 3 11.16 16.14 -39.34
CA ASN A 3 11.75 16.35 -38.01
C ASN A 3 10.77 15.87 -36.96
N ALA A 4 11.09 14.71 -36.39
CA ALA A 4 10.35 14.06 -35.32
C ALA A 4 10.72 14.71 -33.98
N THR A 5 9.77 15.40 -33.35
CA THR A 5 9.95 15.88 -31.98
C THR A 5 9.66 14.72 -31.03
N ALA A 6 10.71 14.09 -30.53
CA ALA A 6 10.65 13.04 -29.53
C ALA A 6 10.04 13.58 -28.22
N ARG A 7 8.98 12.92 -27.73
CA ARG A 7 8.47 13.11 -26.37
C ARG A 7 9.56 12.64 -25.40
N ALA A 8 10.06 13.57 -24.60
CA ALA A 8 10.96 13.25 -23.50
C ALA A 8 10.22 12.34 -22.49
N ASN A 9 10.67 11.09 -22.42
CA ASN A 9 10.41 10.19 -21.30
C ASN A 9 10.95 10.88 -20.03
N GLN A 10 10.07 11.45 -19.22
CA GLN A 10 10.41 11.77 -17.84
C GLN A 10 10.54 10.45 -17.08
N ALA A 11 11.76 9.92 -17.03
CA ALA A 11 12.16 9.03 -15.96
C ALA A 11 12.00 9.82 -14.66
N GLN A 12 10.97 9.51 -13.86
CA GLN A 12 10.78 10.05 -12.52
C GLN A 12 12.03 9.71 -11.70
N THR A 13 12.86 10.72 -11.45
CA THR A 13 13.95 10.65 -10.48
C THR A 13 13.35 10.39 -9.11
N LYS A 14 13.55 9.17 -8.60
CA LYS A 14 13.21 8.75 -7.25
C LYS A 14 13.96 9.65 -6.27
N THR A 15 13.27 10.63 -5.67
CA THR A 15 13.82 11.35 -4.52
C THR A 15 14.08 10.31 -3.42
N PRO A 16 15.33 10.18 -2.94
CA PRO A 16 15.64 9.27 -1.85
C PRO A 16 14.77 9.61 -0.64
N ALA A 17 14.13 8.60 -0.05
CA ALA A 17 13.41 8.76 1.20
C ALA A 17 14.35 9.34 2.27
N ALA A 18 13.83 10.20 3.15
CA ALA A 18 14.64 10.72 4.24
C ALA A 18 15.13 9.56 5.14
N PRO A 19 16.32 9.64 5.76
CA PRO A 19 16.79 8.60 6.67
C PRO A 19 15.75 8.34 7.77
N GLY A 20 15.21 7.12 7.82
CA GLY A 20 14.17 6.72 8.77
C GLY A 20 12.74 6.68 8.20
N GLU A 21 12.50 7.20 6.99
CA GLU A 21 11.25 6.96 6.27
C GLU A 21 11.30 5.57 5.63
N ARG A 22 10.44 4.68 6.11
CA ARG A 22 10.25 3.37 5.48
C ARG A 22 9.53 3.58 4.14
N ASP A 23 10.08 3.02 3.08
CA ASP A 23 9.52 3.05 1.73
C ASP A 23 8.60 1.85 1.52
N ALA A 24 7.42 2.06 0.92
CA ALA A 24 6.47 0.97 0.67
C ALA A 24 7.09 -0.19 -0.13
N CYS A 25 7.96 0.06 -1.11
CA CYS A 25 8.61 -1.00 -1.88
C CYS A 25 9.73 -1.72 -1.14
N ALA A 26 10.19 -1.20 0.00
CA ALA A 26 11.03 -1.94 0.91
C ALA A 26 10.24 -2.97 1.74
N LEU A 27 8.92 -2.77 1.90
CA LEU A 27 8.07 -3.62 2.74
C LEU A 27 7.28 -4.66 1.94
N LEU A 28 6.83 -4.31 0.73
CA LEU A 28 6.15 -5.23 -0.19
C LEU A 28 7.16 -5.77 -1.20
N THR A 29 7.59 -7.01 -1.02
CA THR A 29 8.52 -7.64 -1.96
C THR A 29 7.79 -8.20 -3.19
N LYS A 30 8.53 -8.39 -4.29
CA LYS A 30 8.01 -9.07 -5.50
C LYS A 30 7.50 -10.48 -5.18
N GLN A 31 8.17 -11.19 -4.28
CA GLN A 31 7.78 -12.55 -3.88
C GLN A 31 6.47 -12.54 -3.10
N ASP A 32 6.30 -11.61 -2.16
CA ASP A 32 5.05 -11.47 -1.40
C ASP A 32 3.89 -11.07 -2.33
N ALA A 33 4.15 -10.16 -3.27
CA ALA A 33 3.16 -9.78 -4.28
C ALA A 33 2.73 -10.95 -5.17
N ALA A 34 3.71 -11.72 -5.68
CA ALA A 34 3.42 -12.93 -6.46
C ALA A 34 2.65 -13.98 -5.66
N ALA A 35 2.97 -14.15 -4.37
CA ALA A 35 2.27 -15.06 -3.48
C ALA A 35 0.82 -14.61 -3.23
N ALA A 36 0.59 -13.32 -2.97
CA ALA A 36 -0.75 -12.78 -2.75
C ALA A 36 -1.65 -12.90 -3.99
N LEU A 37 -1.09 -12.59 -5.17
CA LEU A 37 -1.81 -12.72 -6.43
C LEU A 37 -1.90 -14.18 -6.91
N ALA A 38 -1.04 -15.08 -6.41
CA ALA A 38 -0.89 -16.47 -6.85
C ALA A 38 -0.52 -16.59 -8.33
N GLU A 39 0.31 -15.68 -8.82
CA GLU A 39 0.71 -15.57 -10.22
C GLU A 39 2.05 -14.81 -10.36
N ALA A 40 2.62 -14.81 -11.57
CA ALA A 40 3.79 -13.99 -11.86
C ALA A 40 3.41 -12.50 -11.95
N VAL A 41 4.28 -11.64 -11.44
CA VAL A 41 4.04 -10.18 -11.36
C VAL A 41 5.14 -9.36 -12.03
N THR A 42 4.76 -8.17 -12.50
CA THR A 42 5.63 -7.10 -13.00
C THR A 42 5.65 -5.92 -12.02
N GLY A 43 6.69 -5.08 -12.07
CA GLY A 43 6.92 -3.99 -11.11
C GLY A 43 8.25 -4.14 -10.31
N PRO A 44 8.45 -3.34 -9.24
CA PRO A 44 7.47 -2.45 -8.65
C PRO A 44 7.30 -1.14 -9.41
N GLN A 45 6.08 -0.61 -9.43
CA GLN A 45 5.82 0.80 -9.70
C GLN A 45 5.79 1.52 -8.35
N SER A 46 6.80 2.34 -8.08
CA SER A 46 6.92 3.06 -6.82
C SER A 46 6.51 4.52 -6.96
N SER A 47 5.85 5.06 -5.95
CA SER A 47 5.85 6.50 -5.71
C SER A 47 6.43 6.76 -4.32
N SER A 48 7.51 7.55 -4.22
CA SER A 48 8.12 7.92 -2.94
C SER A 48 8.17 9.44 -2.81
N GLY A 49 8.10 9.96 -1.59
CA GLY A 49 8.36 11.37 -1.29
C GLY A 49 7.36 12.36 -1.88
N ARG A 50 6.15 11.93 -2.25
CA ARG A 50 5.09 12.86 -2.64
C ARG A 50 4.47 13.43 -1.37
N SER A 51 4.35 14.76 -1.29
CA SER A 51 3.40 15.39 -0.37
C SER A 51 2.05 14.76 -0.64
N SER A 52 1.52 14.02 0.34
CA SER A 52 0.19 13.47 0.20
C SER A 52 -0.84 14.62 0.15
N ILE A 53 -2.04 14.34 -0.34
CA ILE A 53 -3.14 15.33 -0.36
C ILE A 53 -3.46 15.81 1.06
N THR A 54 -3.09 15.03 2.08
CA THR A 54 -3.18 15.41 3.48
C THR A 54 -1.96 16.25 3.90
N PRO A 55 -2.17 17.48 4.40
CA PRO A 55 -1.08 18.34 4.86
C PRO A 55 -0.27 17.68 5.98
N GLY A 56 1.07 17.78 5.88
CA GLY A 56 1.97 17.29 6.92
C GLY A 56 2.17 15.77 6.96
N THR A 57 1.72 15.03 5.93
CA THR A 57 1.93 13.59 5.85
C THR A 57 2.76 13.20 4.62
N THR A 58 3.74 12.34 4.84
CA THR A 58 4.53 11.72 3.76
C THR A 58 3.87 10.42 3.35
N ALA A 59 3.82 10.17 2.04
CA ALA A 59 3.25 8.96 1.47
C ALA A 59 4.27 8.29 0.55
N SER A 60 4.31 6.97 0.63
CA SER A 60 4.90 6.12 -0.39
C SER A 60 3.92 5.04 -0.82
N SER A 61 4.03 4.60 -2.06
CA SER A 61 3.26 3.47 -2.58
C SER A 61 4.14 2.50 -3.36
N CYS A 62 3.74 1.23 -3.34
CA CYS A 62 4.35 0.18 -4.11
C CYS A 62 3.31 -0.71 -4.76
N GLU A 63 3.30 -0.74 -6.09
CA GLU A 63 2.38 -1.55 -6.86
C GLU A 63 3.12 -2.65 -7.65
N TYR A 64 2.56 -3.85 -7.63
CA TYR A 64 2.90 -4.95 -8.53
C TYR A 64 1.66 -5.37 -9.30
N SER A 65 1.85 -5.66 -10.59
CA SER A 65 0.76 -5.97 -11.52
C SER A 65 0.89 -7.40 -12.07
N GLY A 66 -0.21 -8.13 -12.06
CA GLY A 66 -0.36 -9.43 -12.71
C GLY A 66 -1.05 -9.33 -14.07
N PRO A 67 -1.45 -10.45 -14.69
CA PRO A 67 -2.22 -10.45 -15.92
C PRO A 67 -3.55 -9.69 -15.81
N GLY A 68 -3.94 -9.01 -16.89
CA GLY A 68 -5.22 -8.29 -16.96
C GLY A 68 -5.28 -7.08 -16.01
N LEU A 69 -6.24 -7.12 -15.08
CA LEU A 69 -6.46 -6.05 -14.09
C LEU A 69 -6.00 -6.45 -12.68
N HIS A 70 -5.28 -7.56 -12.55
CA HIS A 70 -4.80 -8.03 -11.26
C HIS A 70 -3.65 -7.15 -10.74
N ARG A 71 -3.71 -6.76 -9.48
CA ARG A 71 -2.68 -5.95 -8.85
C ARG A 71 -2.70 -6.07 -7.34
N ILE A 72 -1.55 -5.79 -6.73
CA ILE A 72 -1.42 -5.50 -5.32
C ILE A 72 -0.72 -4.15 -5.16
N ASN A 73 -1.33 -3.26 -4.39
CA ASN A 73 -0.78 -1.94 -4.09
C ASN A 73 -0.69 -1.75 -2.57
N LEU A 74 0.51 -1.45 -2.07
CA LEU A 74 0.74 -1.03 -0.69
C LEU A 74 0.87 0.49 -0.66
N ASN A 75 0.00 1.16 0.09
CA ASN A 75 0.17 2.56 0.45
C ASN A 75 0.70 2.65 1.89
N LEU A 76 1.70 3.49 2.13
CA LEU A 76 2.29 3.71 3.45
C LEU A 76 2.35 5.21 3.73
N MET A 77 1.85 5.61 4.90
CA MET A 77 1.79 7.01 5.30
C MET A 77 2.18 7.19 6.77
N ARG A 78 2.89 8.28 7.05
CA ARG A 78 3.01 8.81 8.41
C ARG A 78 1.92 9.85 8.62
N LEU A 79 1.01 9.59 9.54
CA LEU A 79 -0.12 10.47 9.86
C LEU A 79 0.22 11.50 10.94
N SER A 80 -0.48 12.62 10.94
CA SER A 80 -0.58 13.48 12.12
C SER A 80 -1.44 12.80 13.21
N PRO A 81 -1.32 13.19 14.50
CA PRO A 81 -2.20 12.67 15.56
C PRO A 81 -3.69 12.89 15.27
N GLY A 82 -4.06 14.06 14.74
CA GLY A 82 -5.45 14.36 14.39
C GLY A 82 -5.98 13.47 13.27
N THR A 83 -5.19 13.28 12.21
CA THR A 83 -5.55 12.37 11.11
C THR A 83 -5.64 10.92 11.59
N ALA A 84 -4.71 10.47 12.44
CA ALA A 84 -4.75 9.13 13.01
C ALA A 84 -6.03 8.90 13.85
N ALA A 85 -6.47 9.89 14.62
CA ALA A 85 -7.73 9.82 15.37
C ALA A 85 -8.95 9.66 14.44
N VAL A 86 -8.99 10.41 13.33
CA VAL A 86 -10.05 10.26 12.31
C VAL A 86 -10.07 8.83 11.74
N TYR A 87 -8.92 8.27 11.38
CA TYR A 87 -8.84 6.88 10.90
C TYR A 87 -9.32 5.87 11.94
N ARG A 88 -8.99 6.04 13.23
CA ARG A 88 -9.50 5.16 14.31
C ARG A 88 -11.03 5.18 14.36
N THR A 89 -11.64 6.36 14.25
CA THR A 89 -13.11 6.51 14.26
C THR A 89 -13.76 5.87 13.02
N LEU A 90 -13.22 6.11 11.82
CA LEU A 90 -13.74 5.52 10.59
C LEU A 90 -13.65 3.98 10.63
N CYS A 91 -12.50 3.47 11.08
CA CYS A 91 -12.23 2.04 11.17
C CYS A 91 -13.07 1.35 12.25
N ALA A 92 -13.56 2.08 13.25
CA ALA A 92 -14.48 1.55 14.25
C ALA A 92 -15.85 1.16 13.68
N GLN A 93 -16.25 1.74 12.55
CA GLN A 93 -17.53 1.53 11.89
C GLN A 93 -17.47 0.47 10.77
N LYS A 94 -16.34 -0.23 10.64
CA LYS A 94 -16.05 -1.16 9.55
C LYS A 94 -15.88 -2.59 10.06
N GLY A 95 -15.98 -3.56 9.14
CA GLY A 95 -15.70 -4.97 9.40
C GLY A 95 -14.26 -5.20 9.89
N LYS A 96 -14.09 -6.14 10.81
CA LYS A 96 -12.81 -6.46 11.47
C LYS A 96 -12.52 -7.96 11.53
N GLU A 97 -13.28 -8.74 10.78
CA GLU A 97 -13.31 -10.19 10.81
C GLU A 97 -11.93 -10.74 10.45
N GLY A 98 -11.31 -11.50 11.36
CA GLY A 98 -10.00 -12.12 11.14
C GLY A 98 -8.80 -11.16 11.14
N LEU A 99 -8.94 -9.92 11.61
CA LEU A 99 -7.88 -8.91 11.61
C LEU A 99 -7.14 -8.75 12.96
N SER A 100 -7.47 -9.60 13.95
CA SER A 100 -6.86 -9.56 15.27
C SER A 100 -5.33 -9.65 15.21
N GLY A 101 -4.64 -8.76 15.94
CA GLY A 101 -3.19 -8.72 16.01
C GLY A 101 -2.49 -7.90 14.92
N LEU A 102 -3.25 -7.25 14.03
CA LEU A 102 -2.72 -6.29 13.05
C LEU A 102 -2.87 -4.87 13.59
N GLY A 103 -1.74 -4.23 13.92
CA GLY A 103 -1.73 -2.82 14.35
C GLY A 103 -2.40 -2.56 15.70
N ASP A 104 -2.66 -1.28 15.97
CA ASP A 104 -3.56 -0.86 17.07
C ASP A 104 -5.02 -0.92 16.61
N VAL A 105 -5.26 -0.66 15.31
CA VAL A 105 -6.57 -0.81 14.66
C VAL A 105 -6.33 -1.36 13.25
N ALA A 106 -7.17 -2.31 12.84
CA ALA A 106 -7.26 -2.79 11.47
C ALA A 106 -8.74 -2.99 11.08
N CYS A 107 -9.08 -2.70 9.83
CA CYS A 107 -10.42 -2.89 9.29
C CYS A 107 -10.40 -3.09 7.78
N TRP A 108 -11.50 -3.66 7.29
CA TRP A 108 -11.83 -3.71 5.87
C TRP A 108 -12.37 -2.37 5.39
N TYR A 109 -11.85 -1.86 4.26
CA TYR A 109 -12.37 -0.63 3.68
C TYR A 109 -13.81 -0.81 3.16
N SER A 110 -14.09 -2.00 2.61
CA SER A 110 -15.40 -2.42 2.11
C SER A 110 -15.64 -3.91 2.34
N ASP A 111 -16.90 -4.33 2.23
CA ASP A 111 -17.33 -5.73 2.45
C ASP A 111 -16.78 -6.72 1.40
N LYS A 112 -16.16 -6.22 0.33
CA LYS A 112 -15.50 -7.06 -0.69
C LYS A 112 -14.10 -7.51 -0.27
N HIS A 113 -13.56 -6.95 0.82
CA HIS A 113 -12.21 -7.25 1.33
C HIS A 113 -11.08 -7.02 0.31
N GLU A 114 -11.30 -6.15 -0.68
CA GLU A 114 -10.30 -5.77 -1.70
C GLU A 114 -9.29 -4.74 -1.15
N GLU A 115 -9.54 -4.14 0.02
CA GLU A 115 -8.60 -3.25 0.69
C GLU A 115 -8.65 -3.43 2.22
N LEU A 116 -7.47 -3.62 2.81
CA LEU A 116 -7.25 -3.76 4.25
C LEU A 116 -6.45 -2.57 4.74
N GLN A 117 -6.97 -1.86 5.75
CA GLN A 117 -6.35 -0.69 6.34
C GLN A 117 -5.84 -0.99 7.75
N VAL A 118 -4.61 -0.58 8.07
CA VAL A 118 -3.97 -0.80 9.37
C VAL A 118 -3.35 0.49 9.88
N LEU A 119 -3.55 0.76 11.17
CA LEU A 119 -2.90 1.84 11.89
C LEU A 119 -2.11 1.29 13.07
N LYS A 120 -0.81 1.62 13.14
CA LYS A 120 0.08 1.35 14.28
C LYS A 120 0.77 2.65 14.74
N GLY A 121 0.44 3.14 15.92
CA GLY A 121 0.85 4.48 16.36
C GLY A 121 0.28 5.55 15.42
N LEU A 122 1.16 6.23 14.68
CA LEU A 122 0.80 7.14 13.58
C LEU A 122 1.23 6.61 12.20
N THR A 123 1.68 5.37 12.11
CA THR A 123 2.01 4.75 10.82
C THR A 123 0.76 4.06 10.31
N PHE A 124 0.25 4.56 9.20
CA PHE A 124 -0.87 3.97 8.47
C PHE A 124 -0.33 3.23 7.26
N PHE A 125 -0.86 2.04 6.99
CA PHE A 125 -0.73 1.43 5.69
C PHE A 125 -2.05 0.83 5.23
N SER A 126 -2.26 0.83 3.92
CA SER A 126 -3.33 0.04 3.30
C SER A 126 -2.75 -0.85 2.23
N ILE A 127 -3.32 -2.04 2.10
CA ILE A 127 -3.06 -2.94 0.98
C ILE A 127 -4.35 -3.04 0.21
N GLU A 128 -4.30 -2.72 -1.08
CA GLU A 128 -5.34 -3.01 -2.05
C GLU A 128 -4.92 -4.27 -2.82
N LEU A 129 -5.81 -5.26 -2.92
CA LEU A 129 -5.60 -6.48 -3.68
C LEU A 129 -6.76 -6.70 -4.64
N ARG A 130 -6.49 -6.57 -5.93
CA ARG A 130 -7.42 -6.92 -7.00
C ARG A 130 -6.95 -8.20 -7.65
N LYS A 131 -7.74 -9.26 -7.53
CA LYS A 131 -7.50 -10.56 -8.18
C LYS A 131 -8.82 -11.24 -8.52
N SER A 132 -8.75 -12.31 -9.28
CA SER A 132 -9.88 -13.22 -9.45
C SER A 132 -10.12 -14.02 -8.16
N GLY A 133 -11.40 -14.20 -7.79
CA GLY A 133 -11.80 -14.92 -6.57
C GLY A 133 -11.76 -14.04 -5.30
N ASP A 134 -11.94 -14.67 -4.14
CA ASP A 134 -11.94 -14.00 -2.84
C ASP A 134 -10.50 -13.59 -2.43
N PRO A 135 -10.22 -12.28 -2.23
CA PRO A 135 -8.89 -11.81 -1.82
C PRO A 135 -8.61 -11.92 -0.31
N THR A 136 -9.61 -12.28 0.52
CA THR A 136 -9.60 -12.10 1.98
C THR A 136 -8.37 -12.70 2.69
N GLU A 137 -8.03 -13.96 2.41
CA GLU A 137 -6.86 -14.59 3.07
C GLU A 137 -5.53 -14.07 2.51
N ALA A 138 -5.47 -13.81 1.21
CA ALA A 138 -4.26 -13.34 0.56
C ALA A 138 -3.85 -11.95 1.05
N ILE A 139 -4.81 -11.03 1.18
CA ILE A 139 -4.56 -9.68 1.65
C ILE A 139 -4.20 -9.65 3.14
N LYS A 140 -4.79 -10.53 3.97
CA LYS A 140 -4.36 -10.72 5.38
C LYS A 140 -2.93 -11.22 5.48
N GLY A 141 -2.55 -12.19 4.64
CA GLY A 141 -1.18 -12.70 4.57
C GLY A 141 -0.17 -11.61 4.22
N ALA A 142 -0.46 -10.82 3.18
CA ALA A 142 0.38 -9.68 2.78
C ALA A 142 0.46 -8.61 3.88
N ALA A 143 -0.68 -8.25 4.50
CA ALA A 143 -0.72 -7.26 5.58
C ALA A 143 0.08 -7.70 6.80
N LYS A 144 0.03 -8.98 7.15
CA LYS A 144 0.85 -9.54 8.23
C LYS A 144 2.35 -9.44 7.92
N ARG A 145 2.77 -9.76 6.69
CA ARG A 145 4.19 -9.62 6.27
C ARG A 145 4.68 -8.18 6.36
N VAL A 146 3.87 -7.22 5.92
CA VAL A 146 4.20 -5.79 6.01
C VAL A 146 4.26 -5.35 7.48
N PHE A 147 3.26 -5.70 8.28
CA PHE A 147 3.22 -5.36 9.70
C PHE A 147 4.40 -5.94 10.49
N ASP A 148 4.79 -7.17 10.19
CA ASP A 148 5.90 -7.87 10.84
C ASP A 148 7.27 -7.22 10.55
N GLN A 149 7.39 -6.43 9.47
CA GLN A 149 8.57 -5.61 9.17
C GLN A 149 8.47 -4.19 9.76
N LEU A 150 7.28 -3.77 10.17
CA LEU A 150 7.04 -2.46 10.76
C LEU A 150 7.21 -2.43 12.29
N ARG A 151 7.16 -3.58 12.96
CA ARG A 151 7.38 -3.68 14.40
C ARG A 151 8.81 -3.35 14.82
#